data_AF-A0A4Z0R7R7-F1
#
_entry.id   AF-A0A4Z0R7R7-F1
#
_cell.length_a   1.000
_cell.length_b   1.000
_cell.length_c   1.000
_cell.angle_alpha   90.00
_cell.angle_beta   90.00
_cell.angle_gamma   90.00
#
_symmetry.space_group_name_H-M   'P 1'
#
loop_
_entity.id
_entity.type
_entity.pdbx_description
1 polymer ?
#
loop_
_entity_poly.entity_id
_entity_poly.type
_entity_poly.pdbx_seq_one_letter_code
_entity_poly.pdbx_strand_id
1 'polypeptide(L)'
;MIPVGGSITNGTITETEQPSLTWKLDANKDRIVGKIDGLEAVMQASYKILLTPRFRHLIYSANYGSELEKLIGSNPVFVQSEITRMIREALTQDDRISAIENVQTTVLGDSLAVKFTVISSYGSFDMTQEVNT
;
A
#
# COMPACT_ATOMS: atom_id res chain seq x y z
N MET A 1 -6.07 -47.86 -12.75
CA MET A 1 -6.36 -47.24 -11.44
C MET A 1 -5.65 -45.90 -11.42
N ILE A 2 -6.37 -44.78 -11.29
CA ILE A 2 -5.76 -43.44 -11.24
C ILE A 2 -5.47 -43.13 -9.77
N PRO A 3 -4.28 -42.66 -9.38
CA PRO A 3 -4.01 -42.24 -8.01
C PRO A 3 -4.86 -41.01 -7.67
N VAL A 4 -5.65 -41.09 -6.61
CA VAL A 4 -6.26 -39.93 -5.98
C VAL A 4 -5.18 -39.24 -5.14
N GLY A 5 -4.81 -38.02 -5.52
CA GLY A 5 -3.86 -37.19 -4.76
C GLY A 5 -4.37 -36.91 -3.35
N GLY A 6 -3.44 -36.67 -2.41
CA GLY A 6 -3.78 -36.40 -1.02
C GLY A 6 -4.73 -35.22 -0.87
N SER A 7 -5.87 -35.45 -0.21
CA SER A 7 -6.78 -34.37 0.17
C SER A 7 -6.19 -33.64 1.37
N ILE A 8 -5.98 -32.33 1.23
CA ILE A 8 -5.73 -31.45 2.38
C ILE A 8 -6.98 -31.53 3.26
N THR A 9 -6.83 -32.11 4.44
CA THR A 9 -7.86 -32.11 5.49
C THR A 9 -8.39 -30.69 5.69
N ASN A 10 -9.72 -30.53 5.81
CA ASN A 10 -10.42 -29.28 6.13
C ASN A 10 -9.98 -28.73 7.52
N GLY A 11 -8.73 -28.35 7.67
CA GLY A 11 -8.24 -27.60 8.80
C GLY A 11 -8.84 -26.20 8.75
N THR A 12 -9.38 -25.74 9.86
CA THR A 12 -9.81 -24.35 10.00
C THR A 12 -8.57 -23.47 9.89
N ILE A 13 -8.45 -22.72 8.79
CA ILE A 13 -7.40 -21.70 8.62
C ILE A 13 -7.80 -20.53 9.52
N THR A 14 -7.01 -20.27 10.56
CA THR A 14 -7.15 -19.09 11.40
C THR A 14 -6.19 -18.02 10.91
N GLU A 15 -6.73 -16.93 10.36
CA GLU A 15 -5.95 -15.76 9.99
C GLU A 15 -5.62 -14.98 11.26
N THR A 16 -4.33 -14.77 11.53
CA THR A 16 -3.84 -14.03 12.70
C THR A 16 -2.98 -12.88 12.22
N GLU A 17 -3.26 -11.68 12.75
CA GLU A 17 -2.45 -10.47 12.49
C GLU A 17 -0.98 -10.75 12.88
N GLN A 18 -0.06 -10.41 11.98
CA GLN A 18 1.37 -10.54 12.24
C GLN A 18 1.87 -9.39 13.13
N PRO A 19 2.92 -9.59 13.94
CA PRO A 19 3.52 -8.51 14.72
C PRO A 19 3.96 -7.35 13.82
N SER A 20 3.72 -6.11 14.27
CA SER A 20 4.08 -4.91 13.50
C SER A 20 5.56 -4.53 13.58
N LEU A 21 6.30 -5.03 14.59
CA LEU A 21 7.72 -4.74 14.79
C LEU A 21 8.55 -5.11 13.54
N THR A 22 9.19 -4.10 12.95
CA THR A 22 9.98 -4.26 11.72
C THR A 22 11.25 -3.43 11.75
N TRP A 23 12.12 -3.64 10.76
CA TRP A 23 13.32 -2.84 10.57
C TRP A 23 12.97 -1.45 10.05
N LYS A 24 13.65 -0.43 10.57
CA LYS A 24 13.44 0.96 10.15
C LYS A 24 14.25 1.28 8.90
N LEU A 25 13.57 1.76 7.86
CA LEU A 25 14.14 2.30 6.64
C LEU A 25 14.51 3.77 6.87
N ASP A 26 15.79 4.09 6.70
CA ASP A 26 16.31 5.47 6.68
C ASP A 26 16.54 5.86 5.22
N ALA A 27 15.46 6.24 4.54
CA ALA A 27 15.46 6.57 3.11
C ALA A 27 16.36 7.77 2.76
N ASN A 28 16.64 8.66 3.72
CA ASN A 28 17.53 9.80 3.50
C ASN A 28 19.01 9.39 3.41
N LYS A 29 19.37 8.23 3.95
CA LYS A 29 20.75 7.75 4.07
C LYS A 29 20.93 6.36 3.47
N ASP A 30 19.95 5.90 2.69
CA ASP A 30 19.92 4.60 2.00
C ASP A 30 20.35 3.42 2.87
N ARG A 31 19.83 3.36 4.10
CA ARG A 31 20.24 2.35 5.09
C ARG A 31 19.09 1.87 5.96
N ILE A 32 19.33 0.77 6.65
CA ILE A 32 18.41 0.21 7.65
C ILE A 32 19.04 0.39 9.04
N VAL A 33 18.33 1.05 9.96
CA VAL A 33 18.89 1.35 11.30
C VAL A 33 17.84 1.20 12.40
N GLY A 34 18.02 0.20 13.26
CA GLY A 34 17.13 -0.05 14.39
C GLY A 34 15.78 -0.61 13.96
N LYS A 35 14.80 -0.58 14.87
CA LYS A 35 13.47 -1.15 14.66
C LYS A 35 12.39 -0.11 14.96
N ILE A 36 11.25 -0.25 14.31
CA ILE A 36 10.02 0.53 14.53
C ILE A 36 8.87 -0.43 14.72
N ASP A 37 7.82 0.05 15.39
CA ASP A 37 6.66 -0.77 15.76
C ASP A 37 5.36 0.04 15.64
N GLY A 38 4.23 -0.66 15.66
CA GLY A 38 2.89 -0.06 15.64
C GLY A 38 2.69 0.96 14.52
N LEU A 39 2.23 2.18 14.87
CA LEU A 39 1.86 3.21 13.91
C LEU A 39 3.02 3.59 12.96
N GLU A 40 4.24 3.71 13.48
CA GLU A 40 5.41 4.02 12.64
C GLU A 40 5.68 2.92 11.60
N ALA A 41 5.49 1.65 11.98
CA ALA A 41 5.64 0.52 11.06
C ALA A 41 4.57 0.52 9.97
N VAL A 42 3.33 0.92 10.29
CA VAL A 42 2.25 1.07 9.30
C VAL A 42 2.54 2.24 8.36
N MET A 43 3.00 3.38 8.88
CA MET A 43 3.41 4.52 8.06
C MET A 43 4.49 4.12 7.04
N GLN A 44 5.51 3.39 7.48
CA GLN A 44 6.56 2.88 6.60
C GLN A 44 6.03 1.88 5.57
N ALA A 45 5.11 1.00 5.98
CA ALA A 45 4.50 0.03 5.06
C ALA A 45 3.67 0.73 3.98
N SER A 46 2.83 1.72 4.33
CA SER A 46 2.05 2.51 3.39
C SER A 46 2.94 3.23 2.38
N TYR A 47 4.03 3.86 2.85
CA TYR A 47 5.02 4.48 1.97
C TYR A 47 5.61 3.49 0.96
N LYS A 48 6.01 2.31 1.44
CA LYS A 48 6.60 1.26 0.61
C LYS A 48 5.61 0.68 -0.40
N ILE A 49 4.35 0.47 0.00
CA ILE A 49 3.27 -0.03 -0.87
C ILE A 49 3.06 0.95 -2.03
N LEU A 50 2.93 2.25 -1.75
CA LEU A 50 2.64 3.23 -2.80
C LEU A 50 3.81 3.41 -3.78
N LEU A 51 5.05 3.32 -3.29
CA LEU A 51 6.25 3.41 -4.12
C LEU A 51 6.55 2.16 -4.94
N THR A 52 6.02 1.00 -4.56
CA THR A 52 6.30 -0.25 -5.25
C THR A 52 5.34 -0.44 -6.42
N PRO A 53 5.81 -0.52 -7.67
CA PRO A 53 4.95 -0.82 -8.81
C PRO A 53 4.46 -2.27 -8.72
N ARG A 54 3.14 -2.44 -8.73
CA ARG A 54 2.51 -3.76 -8.72
C ARG A 54 2.94 -4.56 -9.97
N PHE A 55 3.11 -5.87 -9.80
CA PHE A 55 3.55 -6.83 -10.84
C PHE A 55 5.01 -6.68 -11.34
N ARG A 56 5.78 -5.70 -10.86
CA ARG A 56 7.15 -5.48 -11.34
C ARG A 56 8.19 -6.42 -10.75
N HIS A 57 7.98 -6.90 -9.53
CA HIS A 57 8.98 -7.69 -8.80
C HIS A 57 8.42 -9.04 -8.36
N LEU A 58 9.12 -10.12 -8.71
CA LEU A 58 8.72 -11.51 -8.39
C LEU A 58 8.71 -11.83 -6.88
N ILE A 59 9.41 -11.03 -6.07
CA ILE A 59 9.46 -11.19 -4.61
C ILE A 59 8.14 -10.78 -3.94
N TYR A 60 7.23 -10.11 -4.67
CA TYR A 60 5.96 -9.63 -4.16
C TYR A 60 4.80 -10.46 -4.71
N SER A 61 3.74 -10.57 -3.90
CA SER A 61 2.46 -11.11 -4.38
C SER A 61 1.83 -10.16 -5.41
N ALA A 62 0.89 -10.69 -6.18
CA ALA A 62 0.10 -9.91 -7.14
C ALA A 62 -0.70 -8.77 -6.50
N ASN A 63 -0.95 -8.84 -5.18
CA ASN A 63 -1.69 -7.84 -4.43
C ASN A 63 -0.82 -6.68 -3.93
N TYR A 64 0.50 -6.88 -3.82
CA TYR A 64 1.37 -5.86 -3.22
C TYR A 64 1.81 -4.78 -4.22
N GLY A 65 1.84 -3.54 -3.74
CA GLY A 65 2.23 -2.37 -4.52
C GLY A 65 1.03 -1.59 -5.06
N SER A 66 1.34 -0.49 -5.75
CA SER A 66 0.36 0.38 -6.41
C SER A 66 0.53 0.34 -7.93
N GLU A 67 -0.52 0.75 -8.63
CA GLU A 67 -0.51 0.89 -10.09
C GLU A 67 -0.40 2.36 -10.52
N LEU A 68 -0.03 3.26 -9.60
CA LEU A 68 -0.05 4.72 -9.79
C LEU A 68 0.80 5.18 -10.99
N GLU A 69 1.83 4.43 -11.36
CA GLU A 69 2.62 4.71 -12.55
C GLU A 69 1.82 4.71 -13.85
N LYS A 70 0.69 4.00 -13.91
CA LYS A 70 -0.21 3.99 -15.07
C LYS A 70 -0.91 5.33 -15.30
N LEU A 71 -0.94 6.18 -14.28
CA LEU A 71 -1.55 7.50 -14.35
C LEU A 71 -0.60 8.56 -14.90
N ILE A 72 0.71 8.26 -15.01
CA ILE A 72 1.70 9.22 -15.49
C ILE A 72 1.45 9.55 -16.96
N GLY A 73 1.32 10.85 -17.30
CA GLY A 73 1.05 11.29 -18.67
C GLY A 73 -0.38 11.04 -19.14
N SER A 74 -1.29 10.66 -18.24
CA SER A 74 -2.70 10.41 -18.54
C SER A 74 -3.54 11.69 -18.42
N ASN A 75 -4.70 11.70 -19.07
CA ASN A 75 -5.61 12.85 -18.98
C ASN A 75 -5.93 13.21 -17.50
N PRO A 76 -5.80 14.48 -17.08
CA PRO A 76 -6.02 14.90 -15.69
C PRO A 76 -7.38 14.48 -15.09
N VAL A 77 -8.44 14.45 -15.90
CA VAL A 77 -9.78 14.02 -15.46
C VAL A 77 -9.78 12.54 -15.08
N PHE A 78 -9.09 11.71 -15.86
CA PHE A 78 -8.93 10.29 -15.58
C PHE A 78 -8.04 10.06 -14.36
N VAL A 79 -6.94 10.81 -14.24
CA VAL A 79 -6.07 10.74 -13.06
C VAL A 79 -6.86 11.08 -11.80
N GLN A 80 -7.65 12.16 -11.83
CA GLN A 80 -8.46 12.60 -10.70
C GLN A 80 -9.52 11.55 -10.29
N SER A 81 -10.14 10.84 -11.24
CA SER A 81 -11.12 9.80 -10.92
C SER A 81 -10.48 8.53 -10.34
N GLU A 82 -9.30 8.14 -10.82
CA GLU A 82 -8.72 6.83 -10.50
C GLU A 82 -7.74 6.84 -9.32
N ILE A 83 -7.01 7.93 -9.09
CA ILE A 83 -5.92 7.98 -8.10
C ILE A 83 -6.39 7.57 -6.70
N THR A 84 -7.55 8.06 -6.27
CA THR A 84 -8.12 7.76 -4.95
C THR A 84 -8.49 6.28 -4.83
N ARG A 85 -9.06 5.70 -5.88
CA ARG A 85 -9.41 4.28 -5.94
C ARG A 85 -8.14 3.41 -5.83
N MET A 86 -7.11 3.75 -6.60
CA MET A 86 -5.85 2.99 -6.65
C MET A 86 -5.06 3.09 -5.35
N ILE A 87 -5.03 4.26 -4.69
CA ILE A 87 -4.42 4.41 -3.36
C ILE A 87 -5.15 3.53 -2.35
N ARG A 88 -6.49 3.58 -2.33
CA ARG A 88 -7.30 2.76 -1.41
C ARG A 88 -7.02 1.28 -1.63
N GLU A 89 -7.15 0.80 -2.87
CA GLU A 89 -6.95 -0.60 -3.22
C GLU A 89 -5.54 -1.12 -2.91
N ALA A 90 -4.52 -0.28 -3.03
CA ALA A 90 -3.16 -0.64 -2.67
C ALA A 90 -2.96 -0.73 -1.16
N LEU A 91 -3.42 0.27 -0.41
CA LEU A 91 -3.19 0.34 1.03
C LEU A 91 -3.99 -0.70 1.82
N THR A 92 -5.23 -0.99 1.44
CA THR A 92 -6.07 -1.98 2.16
C THR A 92 -5.68 -3.44 1.90
N GLN A 93 -4.57 -3.69 1.19
CA GLN A 93 -3.95 -5.03 1.14
C GLN A 93 -3.12 -5.31 2.38
N ASP A 94 -2.74 -4.27 3.14
CA ASP A 94 -2.20 -4.41 4.48
C ASP A 94 -3.37 -4.56 5.46
N ASP A 95 -3.45 -5.71 6.12
CA ASP A 95 -4.55 -6.09 7.04
C ASP A 95 -4.70 -5.13 8.23
N ARG A 96 -3.66 -4.37 8.53
CA ARG A 96 -3.67 -3.34 9.58
C ARG A 96 -4.40 -2.06 9.13
N ILE A 97 -4.62 -1.85 7.83
CA ILE A 97 -5.23 -0.64 7.27
C ILE A 97 -6.68 -0.93 6.85
N SER A 98 -7.64 -0.25 7.48
CA SER A 98 -9.07 -0.46 7.21
C SER A 98 -9.64 0.46 6.13
N ALA A 99 -9.12 1.69 6.01
CA ALA A 99 -9.64 2.68 5.08
C ALA A 99 -8.66 3.84 4.81
N ILE A 100 -9.00 4.64 3.81
CA ILE A 100 -8.52 6.01 3.66
C ILE A 100 -9.70 6.99 3.73
N GLU A 101 -9.50 8.10 4.42
CA GLU A 101 -10.49 9.15 4.67
C GLU A 101 -9.93 10.53 4.35
N ASN A 102 -10.77 11.57 4.45
CA ASN A 102 -10.40 12.98 4.27
C ASN A 102 -9.64 13.27 2.96
N VAL A 103 -10.00 12.56 1.88
CA VAL A 103 -9.30 12.66 0.60
C VAL A 103 -9.53 14.04 -0.02
N GLN A 104 -8.44 14.73 -0.30
CA GLN A 104 -8.41 16.04 -0.96
C GLN A 104 -7.43 15.99 -2.12
N THR A 105 -7.90 16.44 -3.28
CA THR A 105 -7.10 16.45 -4.50
C THR A 105 -6.82 17.89 -4.91
N THR A 106 -5.56 18.20 -5.20
CA THR A 106 -5.10 19.53 -5.64
C THR A 106 -4.30 19.39 -6.93
N VAL A 107 -4.68 20.16 -7.96
CA VAL A 107 -3.92 20.25 -9.21
C VAL A 107 -2.80 21.26 -9.04
N LEU A 108 -1.58 20.87 -9.40
CA LEU A 108 -0.35 21.64 -9.27
C LEU A 108 0.36 21.72 -10.63
N GLY A 109 -0.23 22.46 -11.58
CA GLY A 109 0.29 22.52 -12.94
C GLY A 109 0.14 21.17 -13.64
N ASP A 110 1.28 20.52 -13.91
CA ASP A 110 1.36 19.20 -14.58
C ASP A 110 1.40 18.04 -13.56
N SER A 111 1.04 18.27 -12.31
CA SER A 111 0.91 17.23 -11.30
C SER A 111 -0.39 17.30 -10.52
N LEU A 112 -0.78 16.17 -9.94
CA LEU A 112 -1.92 16.01 -9.06
C LEU A 112 -1.42 15.52 -7.70
N ALA A 113 -1.66 16.33 -6.68
CA ALA A 113 -1.39 15.96 -5.28
C ALA A 113 -2.67 15.48 -4.61
N VAL A 114 -2.60 14.33 -3.94
CA VAL A 114 -3.70 13.74 -3.18
C VAL A 114 -3.29 13.64 -1.73
N LYS A 115 -3.99 14.36 -0.86
CA LYS A 115 -3.86 14.29 0.59
C LYS A 115 -4.96 13.41 1.15
N PHE A 116 -4.63 12.53 2.08
CA PHE A 116 -5.60 11.61 2.68
C PHE A 116 -5.11 11.16 4.05
N THR A 117 -6.05 10.74 4.89
CA THR A 117 -5.78 10.13 6.20
C THR A 117 -5.89 8.62 6.08
N VAL A 118 -4.85 7.89 6.47
CA VAL A 118 -4.86 6.43 6.58
C VAL A 118 -5.44 6.04 7.93
N ILE A 119 -6.40 5.12 7.95
CA ILE A 119 -7.01 4.58 9.17
C ILE A 119 -6.48 3.17 9.40
N SER A 120 -5.81 2.94 10.53
CA SER A 120 -5.22 1.64 10.87
C SER A 120 -5.58 1.18 12.29
N SER A 121 -5.36 -0.11 12.59
CA SER A 121 -5.50 -0.69 13.93
C SER A 121 -4.59 -0.03 14.99
N TYR A 122 -3.53 0.67 14.55
CA TYR A 122 -2.57 1.37 15.42
C TYR A 122 -2.83 2.88 15.54
N GLY A 123 -3.89 3.39 14.90
CA GLY A 123 -4.22 4.82 14.84
C GLY A 123 -4.27 5.34 13.41
N SER A 124 -4.43 6.67 13.27
CA SER A 124 -4.52 7.34 11.98
C SER A 124 -3.36 8.31 11.75
N PHE A 125 -3.02 8.53 10.48
CA PHE A 125 -1.97 9.45 10.05
C PHE A 125 -2.24 9.99 8.66
N ASP A 126 -1.74 11.19 8.38
CA ASP A 126 -1.89 11.84 7.09
C ASP A 126 -0.74 11.46 6.15
N MET A 127 -1.08 11.27 4.87
CA MET A 127 -0.14 11.06 3.78
C MET A 127 -0.49 11.98 2.61
N THR A 128 0.53 12.27 1.81
CA THR A 128 0.39 12.96 0.53
C THR A 128 1.06 12.13 -0.55
N GLN A 129 0.34 11.91 -1.66
CA GLN A 129 0.86 11.25 -2.84
C GLN A 129 0.76 12.22 -4.03
N GLU A 130 1.86 12.36 -4.78
CA GLU A 130 1.90 13.17 -5.99
C GLU A 130 2.07 12.26 -7.22
N VAL A 131 1.40 12.62 -8.31
CA VAL A 131 1.50 11.96 -9.61
C VAL A 131 1.53 13.03 -10.70
N ASN A 132 2.47 12.91 -11.64
CA ASN A 132 2.54 13.80 -12.80
C ASN A 132 1.45 13.42 -13.81
N THR A 133 0.63 14.38 -14.22
CA THR A 133 -0.46 14.19 -15.20
C THR A 133 0.02 14.43 -16.61
#